data_AF-A0A965ZYW8-F1
#
_entry.id   AF-A0A965ZYW8-F1
#
_cell.length_a   1.000
_cell.length_b   1.000
_cell.length_c   1.000
_cell.angle_alpha   90.00
_cell.angle_beta   90.00
_cell.angle_gamma   90.00
#
_symmetry.space_group_name_H-M   'P 1'
#
loop_
_entity.id
_entity.type
_entity.pdbx_description
1 polymer ?
#
loop_
_entity_poly.entity_id
_entity_poly.type
_entity_poly.pdbx_seq_one_letter_code
_entity_poly.pdbx_strand_id
1 'polypeptide(L)'
;MSETADLLVEIGTEELPPKTLRKLSEAFGVALCDRLEAKILGAHQGTVYATPRRLAVLVPEVPTNQPDRDIERRGPALDAAFDAQGNPTKAAEGFARSCGVEVDHLDRYETADGRWLLFRSTAVGESTLSLLPAIVEEALARIPIARRMRWSNLDVEFVRPVHWVTLLYGSDSVEVDIMGVRSGGNTYGHRFHHPQSVALSEPSEYAKTLYGGAHVIAEFAARK
;
A
#
# COMPACT_ATOMS: atom_id res chain seq x y z
N MET A 1 -13.95 4.57 14.94
CA MET A 1 -12.53 4.19 14.84
C MET A 1 -12.40 3.52 13.49
N SER A 2 -11.43 3.92 12.65
CA SER A 2 -11.18 3.23 11.38
C SER A 2 -10.78 1.79 11.70
N GLU A 3 -11.33 0.82 10.98
CA GLU A 3 -10.94 -0.58 11.12
C GLU A 3 -9.51 -0.75 10.60
N THR A 4 -8.68 -1.45 11.37
CA THR A 4 -7.26 -1.66 11.08
C THR A 4 -6.92 -3.14 11.12
N ALA A 5 -5.85 -3.53 10.42
CA ALA A 5 -5.28 -4.87 10.47
C ALA A 5 -3.76 -4.81 10.32
N ASP A 6 -3.07 -5.81 10.86
CA ASP A 6 -1.62 -5.91 10.72
C ASP A 6 -1.26 -6.31 9.27
N LEU A 7 -0.15 -5.79 8.77
CA LEU A 7 0.41 -6.13 7.46
C LEU A 7 1.75 -6.83 7.62
N LEU A 8 1.92 -7.98 6.98
CA LEU A 8 3.21 -8.64 6.81
C LEU A 8 3.57 -8.69 5.33
N VAL A 9 4.77 -8.18 5.00
CA VAL A 9 5.39 -8.34 3.69
C VAL A 9 6.72 -9.04 3.87
N GLU A 10 6.91 -10.20 3.23
CA GLU A 10 8.19 -10.91 3.16
C GLU A 10 8.58 -11.15 1.70
N ILE A 11 9.83 -10.83 1.38
CA ILE A 11 10.46 -11.18 0.12
C ILE A 11 11.53 -12.24 0.37
N GLY A 12 11.23 -13.46 -0.06
CA GLY A 12 12.15 -14.59 -0.03
C GLY A 12 13.06 -14.61 -1.25
N THR A 13 14.36 -14.75 -1.03
CA THR A 13 15.39 -14.60 -2.08
C THR A 13 16.45 -15.70 -2.00
N GLU A 14 17.29 -15.77 -3.03
CA GLU A 14 18.61 -16.38 -2.89
C GLU A 14 19.47 -15.63 -1.85
N GLU A 15 20.67 -16.15 -1.55
CA GLU A 15 21.54 -15.55 -0.53
C GLU A 15 21.90 -14.08 -0.80
N LEU A 16 21.36 -13.22 0.06
CA LEU A 16 21.60 -11.79 0.16
C LEU A 16 23.01 -11.51 0.68
N PRO A 17 23.68 -10.44 0.22
CA PRO A 17 25.02 -10.12 0.68
C PRO A 17 25.01 -9.77 2.19
N PRO A 18 25.77 -10.50 3.05
CA PRO A 18 25.71 -10.29 4.50
C PRO A 18 26.09 -8.88 4.94
N LYS A 19 27.04 -8.25 4.25
CA LYS A 19 27.52 -6.88 4.54
C LYS A 19 26.45 -5.81 4.33
N THR A 20 25.48 -6.04 3.44
CA THR A 20 24.42 -5.08 3.12
C THR A 20 23.06 -5.49 3.67
N LEU A 21 22.91 -6.70 4.22
CA LEU A 21 21.63 -7.27 4.64
C LEU A 21 20.85 -6.33 5.58
N ARG A 22 21.50 -5.82 6.63
CA ARG A 22 20.87 -4.89 7.58
C ARG A 22 20.38 -3.62 6.88
N LYS A 23 21.24 -2.99 6.07
CA LYS A 23 20.91 -1.77 5.31
C LYS A 23 19.74 -1.99 4.35
N LEU A 24 19.70 -3.14 3.67
CA LEU A 24 18.61 -3.49 2.75
C LEU A 24 17.29 -3.66 3.50
N SER A 25 17.33 -4.32 4.66
CA SER A 25 16.15 -4.52 5.52
C SER A 25 15.59 -3.21 6.07
N GLU A 26 16.46 -2.35 6.58
CA GLU A 26 16.07 -1.04 7.11
C GLU A 26 15.49 -0.16 5.99
N ALA A 27 16.15 -0.13 4.82
CA ALA A 27 15.65 0.60 3.67
C ALA A 27 14.30 0.08 3.16
N PHE A 28 14.08 -1.23 3.20
CA PHE A 28 12.78 -1.81 2.84
C PHE A 28 11.69 -1.40 3.83
N GLY A 29 11.96 -1.47 5.14
CA GLY A 29 11.03 -1.04 6.18
C GLY A 29 10.63 0.43 6.05
N VAL A 30 11.62 1.32 5.89
CA VAL A 30 11.37 2.76 5.68
C VAL A 30 10.56 2.98 4.40
N ALA A 31 10.97 2.38 3.28
CA ALA A 31 10.28 2.57 2.01
C ALA A 31 8.82 2.07 2.06
N LEU A 32 8.55 0.96 2.76
CA LEU A 32 7.20 0.44 2.91
C LEU A 32 6.32 1.37 3.76
N CYS A 33 6.82 1.82 4.92
CA CYS A 33 6.10 2.78 5.77
C CYS A 33 5.83 4.10 5.03
N ASP A 34 6.82 4.65 4.33
CA ASP A 34 6.67 5.87 3.52
C ASP A 34 5.58 5.69 2.44
N ARG A 35 5.53 4.51 1.81
CA ARG A 35 4.53 4.23 0.78
C ARG A 35 3.13 4.05 1.36
N LEU A 36 3.01 3.41 2.52
CA LEU A 36 1.75 3.30 3.27
C LEU A 36 1.27 4.70 3.68
N GLU A 37 2.13 5.54 4.22
CA GLU A 37 1.76 6.92 4.58
C GLU A 37 1.31 7.71 3.34
N ALA A 38 2.01 7.58 2.21
CA ALA A 38 1.65 8.30 0.99
C ALA A 38 0.35 7.82 0.33
N LYS A 39 -0.03 6.56 0.50
CA LYS A 39 -1.20 5.95 -0.18
C LYS A 39 -2.38 5.73 0.77
N ILE A 40 -2.17 5.20 1.96
CA ILE A 40 -3.21 4.89 2.95
C ILE A 40 -3.43 6.06 3.93
N LEU A 41 -2.44 6.95 4.06
CA LEU A 41 -2.41 8.05 5.03
C LEU A 41 -2.22 7.54 6.47
N GLY A 42 -1.75 8.44 7.33
CA GLY A 42 -1.33 8.11 8.70
C GLY A 42 0.14 7.69 8.79
N ALA A 43 0.74 7.86 9.97
CA ALA A 43 2.10 7.44 10.23
C ALA A 43 2.15 5.95 10.54
N HIS A 44 3.11 5.24 9.92
CA HIS A 44 3.27 3.80 10.05
C HIS A 44 4.66 3.46 10.59
N GLN A 45 4.74 2.53 11.53
CA GLN A 45 6.03 2.02 12.05
C GLN A 45 6.07 0.50 11.91
N GLY A 46 7.06 -0.01 11.20
CA GLY A 46 7.22 -1.44 10.95
C GLY A 46 8.37 -2.06 11.76
N THR A 47 8.18 -3.30 12.20
CA THR A 47 9.27 -4.15 12.67
C THR A 47 9.92 -4.85 11.49
N VAL A 48 11.23 -4.65 11.31
CA VAL A 48 11.99 -5.24 10.20
C VAL A 48 12.66 -6.56 10.62
N TYR A 49 12.60 -7.55 9.74
CA TYR A 49 13.25 -8.85 9.89
C TYR A 49 14.12 -9.13 8.68
N ALA A 50 15.27 -9.78 8.90
CA ALA A 50 16.18 -10.08 7.81
C ALA A 50 17.01 -11.32 8.10
N THR A 51 17.01 -12.29 7.19
CA THR A 51 17.94 -13.44 7.18
C THR A 51 18.72 -13.44 5.87
N PRO A 52 19.77 -14.26 5.70
CA PRO A 52 20.47 -14.36 4.42
C PRO A 52 19.55 -14.63 3.22
N ARG A 53 18.33 -15.15 3.39
CA ARG A 53 17.40 -15.46 2.30
C ARG A 53 16.08 -14.69 2.36
N ARG A 54 15.94 -13.67 3.21
CA ARG A 54 14.69 -12.90 3.29
C ARG A 54 14.86 -11.50 3.82
N LEU A 55 13.99 -10.61 3.36
CA LEU A 55 13.67 -9.33 3.98
C LEU A 55 12.18 -9.37 4.32
N ALA A 56 11.79 -9.00 5.52
CA ALA A 56 10.39 -8.88 5.89
C ALA A 56 10.11 -7.65 6.76
N VAL A 57 8.89 -7.16 6.71
CA VAL A 57 8.41 -6.04 7.51
C VAL A 57 7.01 -6.38 8.00
N LEU A 58 6.80 -6.24 9.31
CA LEU A 58 5.49 -6.31 9.95
C LEU A 58 5.09 -4.91 10.37
N VAL A 59 3.99 -4.40 9.84
CA VAL A 59 3.43 -3.08 10.17
C VAL A 59 2.09 -3.30 10.88
N PRO A 60 1.97 -2.98 12.17
CA PRO A 60 0.72 -3.13 12.89
C PRO A 60 -0.28 -2.03 12.53
N GLU A 61 -1.57 -2.30 12.77
CA GLU A 61 -2.64 -1.30 12.74
C GLU A 61 -2.78 -0.51 11.43
N VAL A 62 -2.53 -1.13 10.28
CA VAL A 62 -2.72 -0.48 8.97
C VAL A 62 -4.23 -0.36 8.67
N PRO A 63 -4.76 0.83 8.35
CA PRO A 63 -6.18 1.03 8.03
C PRO A 63 -6.66 0.15 6.87
N THR A 64 -7.90 -0.31 6.93
CA THR A 64 -8.55 -1.15 5.90
C THR A 64 -8.91 -0.38 4.63
N ASN A 65 -9.11 0.93 4.76
CA ASN A 65 -9.42 1.84 3.67
C ASN A 65 -8.65 3.14 3.82
N GLN A 66 -8.40 3.80 2.69
CA GLN A 66 -8.12 5.22 2.70
C GLN A 66 -9.30 5.99 3.34
N PRO A 67 -9.05 7.13 3.98
CA PRO A 67 -10.14 8.01 4.38
C PRO A 67 -10.87 8.55 3.15
N ASP A 68 -12.18 8.64 3.27
CA ASP A 68 -13.02 9.33 2.30
C ASP A 68 -12.55 10.78 2.11
N ARG A 69 -12.72 11.29 0.89
CA ARG A 69 -12.31 12.64 0.53
C ARG A 69 -13.50 13.46 0.12
N ASP A 70 -13.70 14.58 0.80
CA ASP A 70 -14.67 15.58 0.37
C ASP A 70 -14.15 16.28 -0.89
N ILE A 71 -14.94 16.20 -1.94
CA ILE A 71 -14.73 16.88 -3.21
C ILE A 71 -15.65 18.09 -3.23
N GLU A 72 -15.05 19.26 -3.25
CA GLU A 72 -15.73 20.53 -3.49
C GLU A 72 -15.25 21.13 -4.82
N ARG A 73 -16.19 21.41 -5.72
CA ARG A 73 -15.91 22.08 -7.00
C ARG A 73 -16.77 23.33 -7.10
N ARG A 74 -16.14 24.49 -7.26
CA ARG A 74 -16.83 25.76 -7.49
C ARG A 74 -17.15 25.90 -8.98
N GLY A 75 -18.42 26.13 -9.27
CA GLY A 75 -18.97 26.38 -10.59
C GLY A 75 -19.01 27.87 -10.95
N PRO A 76 -19.79 28.23 -11.98
CA PRO A 76 -19.98 29.63 -12.38
C PRO A 76 -20.67 30.46 -11.28
N ALA A 77 -20.45 31.78 -11.31
CA ALA A 77 -21.17 32.71 -10.44
C ALA A 77 -22.67 32.63 -10.71
N LEU A 78 -23.53 32.83 -9.69
CA LEU A 78 -24.98 32.70 -9.84
C LEU A 78 -25.54 33.58 -10.97
N ASP A 79 -25.01 34.80 -11.10
CA ASP A 79 -25.41 35.76 -12.13
C ASP A 79 -25.03 35.32 -13.55
N ALA A 80 -24.06 34.39 -13.70
CA ALA A 80 -23.69 33.76 -14.97
C ALA A 80 -24.28 32.34 -15.12
N ALA A 81 -24.80 31.76 -14.03
CA ALA A 81 -25.36 30.43 -13.99
C ALA A 81 -26.84 30.39 -14.37
N PHE A 82 -27.56 31.49 -14.16
CA PHE A 82 -28.98 31.62 -14.52
C PHE A 82 -29.20 32.85 -15.40
N ASP A 83 -30.10 32.72 -16.38
CA ASP A 83 -30.53 33.85 -17.20
C ASP A 83 -31.54 34.76 -16.47
N ALA A 84 -31.98 35.83 -17.14
CA ALA A 84 -32.94 36.78 -16.57
C ALA A 84 -34.32 36.18 -16.29
N GLN A 85 -34.63 35.00 -16.86
CA GLN A 85 -35.87 34.25 -16.66
C GLN A 85 -35.72 33.18 -15.58
N GLY A 86 -34.52 33.01 -15.00
CA GLY A 86 -34.22 32.02 -13.98
C GLY A 86 -33.89 30.63 -14.53
N ASN A 87 -33.70 30.48 -15.85
CA ASN A 87 -33.31 29.19 -16.42
C ASN A 87 -31.79 29.00 -16.36
N PRO A 88 -31.31 27.76 -16.17
CA PRO A 88 -29.88 27.45 -16.23
C PRO A 88 -29.25 27.88 -17.56
N THR A 89 -28.08 28.51 -17.48
CA THR A 89 -27.28 28.79 -18.67
C THR A 89 -26.50 27.54 -19.10
N LYS A 90 -25.99 27.54 -20.34
CA LYS A 90 -25.08 26.48 -20.82
C LYS A 90 -23.86 26.28 -19.93
N ALA A 91 -23.41 27.33 -19.23
CA ALA A 91 -22.30 27.23 -18.29
C ALA A 91 -22.68 26.43 -17.04
N ALA A 92 -23.87 26.65 -16.49
CA ALA A 92 -24.40 25.87 -15.37
C ALA A 92 -24.65 24.41 -15.78
N GLU A 93 -25.30 24.18 -16.92
CA GLU A 93 -25.55 22.83 -17.45
C GLU A 93 -24.26 22.06 -17.72
N GLY A 94 -23.27 22.73 -18.34
CA GLY A 94 -21.97 22.12 -18.61
C GLY A 94 -21.21 21.77 -17.33
N PHE A 95 -21.27 22.65 -16.32
CA PHE A 95 -20.68 22.38 -15.02
C PHE A 95 -21.35 21.20 -14.31
N ALA A 96 -22.70 21.18 -14.24
CA ALA A 96 -23.47 20.09 -13.64
C ALA A 96 -23.16 18.75 -14.32
N ARG A 97 -23.16 18.71 -15.66
CA ARG A 97 -22.78 17.53 -16.44
C ARG A 97 -21.36 17.06 -16.14
N SER A 98 -20.41 17.97 -15.98
CA SER A 98 -19.02 17.61 -15.60
C SER A 98 -18.90 17.05 -14.19
N CYS A 99 -19.92 17.25 -13.35
CA CYS A 99 -20.03 16.69 -12.00
C CYS A 99 -20.95 15.46 -11.95
N GLY A 100 -21.53 15.05 -13.09
CA GLY A 100 -22.43 13.90 -13.18
C GLY A 100 -23.80 14.11 -12.52
N VAL A 101 -24.22 15.37 -12.33
CA VAL A 101 -25.49 15.73 -11.69
C VAL A 101 -26.27 16.72 -12.54
N GLU A 102 -27.54 16.92 -12.21
CA GLU A 102 -28.39 17.98 -12.76
C GLU A 102 -28.12 19.32 -12.06
N VAL A 103 -28.50 20.44 -12.69
CA VAL A 103 -28.22 21.79 -12.15
C VAL A 103 -28.93 22.04 -10.81
N ASP A 104 -30.10 21.43 -10.60
CA ASP A 104 -30.89 21.53 -9.37
C ASP A 104 -30.27 20.77 -8.19
N HIS A 105 -29.33 19.86 -8.44
CA HIS A 105 -28.55 19.14 -7.43
C HIS A 105 -27.27 19.88 -7.02
N LEU A 106 -27.03 21.08 -7.56
CA LEU A 106 -25.90 21.93 -7.18
C LEU A 106 -26.26 22.85 -6.02
N ASP A 107 -25.37 22.93 -5.04
CA ASP A 107 -25.47 23.86 -3.92
C ASP A 107 -25.20 25.29 -4.39
N ARG A 108 -25.66 26.26 -3.60
CA ARG A 108 -25.30 27.68 -3.75
C ARG A 108 -24.36 28.07 -2.62
N TYR A 109 -23.24 28.67 -2.98
CA TYR A 109 -22.23 29.13 -2.03
C TYR A 109 -22.07 30.63 -2.12
N GLU A 110 -22.37 31.33 -1.03
CA GLU A 110 -22.33 32.79 -0.94
C GLU A 110 -21.28 33.23 0.09
N THR A 111 -20.41 34.16 -0.32
CA THR A 111 -19.47 34.86 0.56
C THR A 111 -19.56 36.37 0.31
N ALA A 112 -18.86 37.17 1.12
CA ALA A 112 -18.75 38.61 0.88
C ALA A 112 -18.21 38.95 -0.53
N ASP A 113 -17.47 38.02 -1.15
CA ASP A 113 -16.81 38.20 -2.43
C ASP A 113 -17.69 37.77 -3.63
N GLY A 114 -18.85 37.16 -3.39
CA GLY A 114 -19.78 36.76 -4.47
C GLY A 114 -20.59 35.51 -4.17
N ARG A 115 -21.30 35.03 -5.20
CA ARG A 115 -22.21 33.87 -5.12
C ARG A 115 -21.94 32.93 -6.28
N TRP A 116 -21.78 31.63 -6.02
CA TRP A 116 -21.45 30.62 -7.02
C TRP A 116 -22.31 29.37 -6.86
N LEU A 117 -22.44 28.61 -7.96
CA LEU A 117 -22.82 27.21 -7.86
C LEU A 117 -21.66 26.40 -7.27
N LEU A 118 -22.01 25.37 -6.51
CA LEU A 118 -21.06 24.51 -5.82
C LEU A 118 -21.49 23.05 -5.98
N PHE A 119 -20.57 22.19 -6.34
CA PHE A 119 -20.76 20.76 -6.29
C PHE A 119 -20.01 20.21 -5.09
N ARG A 120 -20.72 19.47 -4.24
CA ARG A 120 -20.14 18.73 -3.11
C ARG A 120 -20.46 17.26 -3.27
N SER A 121 -19.44 16.43 -3.11
CA SER A 121 -19.58 14.98 -3.05
C SER A 121 -18.49 14.39 -2.18
N THR A 122 -18.69 13.18 -1.71
CA THR A 122 -17.68 12.43 -0.98
C THR A 122 -17.17 11.31 -1.89
N ALA A 123 -15.87 11.32 -2.19
CA ALA A 123 -15.21 10.20 -2.85
C ALA A 123 -14.84 9.16 -1.80
N VAL A 124 -15.41 7.97 -1.94
CA VAL A 124 -15.12 6.82 -1.08
C VAL A 124 -13.64 6.43 -1.24
N GLY A 125 -12.95 6.26 -0.12
CA GLY A 125 -11.57 5.83 -0.11
C GLY A 125 -11.38 4.41 -0.67
N GLU A 126 -10.26 4.18 -1.35
CA GLU A 126 -9.93 2.86 -1.87
C GLU A 126 -9.56 1.87 -0.74
N SER A 127 -9.82 0.58 -0.95
CA SER A 127 -9.43 -0.46 0.01
C SER A 127 -7.90 -0.58 0.07
N THR A 128 -7.35 -0.83 1.24
CA THR A 128 -5.91 -1.06 1.40
C THR A 128 -5.46 -2.28 0.60
N LEU A 129 -6.25 -3.36 0.63
CA LEU A 129 -5.99 -4.59 -0.14
C LEU A 129 -5.76 -4.32 -1.64
N SER A 130 -6.56 -3.45 -2.27
CA SER A 130 -6.39 -3.11 -3.69
C SER A 130 -5.14 -2.26 -3.97
N LEU A 131 -4.61 -1.58 -2.95
CA LEU A 131 -3.45 -0.69 -3.06
C LEU A 131 -2.12 -1.36 -2.69
N LEU A 132 -2.17 -2.44 -1.90
CA LEU A 132 -0.98 -3.17 -1.43
C LEU A 132 -0.01 -3.57 -2.55
N PRO A 133 -0.43 -4.06 -3.73
CA PRO A 133 0.51 -4.49 -4.75
C PRO A 133 1.42 -3.36 -5.22
N ALA A 134 0.82 -2.21 -5.56
CA ALA A 134 1.55 -1.03 -5.96
C ALA A 134 2.43 -0.48 -4.82
N ILE A 135 1.92 -0.46 -3.59
CA ILE A 135 2.68 -0.02 -2.41
C ILE A 135 3.95 -0.86 -2.22
N VAL A 136 3.83 -2.19 -2.29
CA VAL A 136 4.95 -3.12 -2.10
C VAL A 136 5.96 -2.99 -3.24
N GLU A 137 5.51 -2.96 -4.50
CA GLU A 137 6.40 -2.81 -5.66
C GLU A 137 7.17 -1.49 -5.62
N GLU A 138 6.49 -0.39 -5.33
CA GLU A 138 7.12 0.93 -5.20
C GLU A 138 8.11 0.98 -4.03
N ALA A 139 7.81 0.30 -2.92
CA ALA A 139 8.72 0.21 -1.77
C ALA A 139 9.99 -0.57 -2.13
N LEU A 140 9.85 -1.72 -2.80
CA LEU A 140 10.99 -2.53 -3.24
C LEU A 140 11.85 -1.80 -4.26
N ALA A 141 11.23 -1.04 -5.18
CA ALA A 141 11.94 -0.24 -6.17
C ALA A 141 12.81 0.86 -5.54
N ARG A 142 12.49 1.33 -4.33
CA ARG A 142 13.24 2.36 -3.58
C ARG A 142 14.44 1.84 -2.81
N ILE A 143 14.62 0.52 -2.68
CA ILE A 143 15.76 -0.04 -1.96
C ILE A 143 17.07 0.33 -2.68
N PRO A 144 18.08 0.88 -1.98
CA PRO A 144 19.34 1.30 -2.58
C PRO A 144 20.23 0.09 -2.87
N ILE A 145 20.03 -0.52 -4.04
CA ILE A 145 20.75 -1.71 -4.51
C ILE A 145 21.89 -1.30 -5.44
N ALA A 146 23.14 -1.56 -5.04
CA ALA A 146 24.32 -1.17 -5.81
C ALA A 146 24.48 -1.93 -7.15
N ARG A 147 23.99 -3.18 -7.21
CA ARG A 147 23.96 -4.00 -8.42
C ARG A 147 22.64 -4.75 -8.48
N ARG A 148 21.73 -4.27 -9.30
CA ARG A 148 20.47 -4.96 -9.58
C ARG A 148 20.74 -6.12 -10.53
N MET A 149 20.04 -7.21 -10.32
CA MET A 149 20.05 -8.38 -11.17
C MET A 149 18.68 -8.50 -11.80
N ARG A 150 18.66 -8.61 -13.13
CA ARG A 150 17.51 -9.13 -13.86
C ARG A 150 17.60 -10.65 -13.88
N TRP A 151 16.50 -11.34 -13.62
CA TRP A 151 16.45 -12.80 -13.73
C TRP A 151 15.27 -13.23 -14.60
N SER A 152 15.43 -14.38 -15.25
CA SER A 152 14.48 -14.87 -16.25
C SER A 152 14.33 -13.92 -17.45
N ASN A 153 13.22 -14.06 -18.18
CA ASN A 153 12.75 -13.17 -19.24
C ASN A 153 11.89 -12.00 -18.71
N LEU A 154 11.89 -11.77 -17.40
CA LEU A 154 11.14 -10.68 -16.77
C LEU A 154 11.99 -9.41 -16.74
N ASP A 155 11.35 -8.24 -16.84
CA ASP A 155 12.02 -6.94 -16.69
C ASP A 155 12.16 -6.52 -15.21
N VAL A 156 12.01 -7.49 -14.31
CA VAL A 156 12.07 -7.31 -12.87
C VAL A 156 13.53 -7.33 -12.39
N GLU A 157 13.89 -6.36 -11.57
CA GLU A 157 15.24 -6.16 -11.05
C GLU A 157 15.29 -6.08 -9.52
N PHE A 158 16.15 -6.88 -8.91
CA PHE A 158 16.34 -6.92 -7.45
C PHE A 158 17.77 -7.34 -7.10
N VAL A 159 18.13 -7.31 -5.81
CA VAL A 159 19.49 -7.66 -5.37
C VAL A 159 19.85 -9.13 -5.62
N ARG A 160 18.83 -10.00 -5.59
CA ARG A 160 18.90 -11.44 -5.84
C ARG A 160 17.56 -11.94 -6.38
N PRO A 161 17.53 -13.08 -7.11
CA PRO A 161 16.28 -13.70 -7.54
C PRO A 161 15.33 -13.92 -6.36
N VAL A 162 14.05 -13.56 -6.56
CA VAL A 162 12.96 -13.79 -5.63
C VAL A 162 12.37 -15.19 -5.86
N HIS A 163 12.08 -15.91 -4.78
CA HIS A 163 11.52 -17.27 -4.83
C HIS A 163 10.11 -17.36 -4.28
N TRP A 164 9.81 -16.60 -3.23
CA TRP A 164 8.48 -16.54 -2.63
C TRP A 164 8.22 -15.13 -2.13
N VAL A 165 6.93 -14.78 -2.07
CA VAL A 165 6.45 -13.56 -1.46
C VAL A 165 5.36 -13.93 -0.48
N THR A 166 5.56 -13.57 0.78
CA THR A 166 4.48 -13.67 1.78
C THR A 166 3.83 -12.30 1.87
N LEU A 167 2.52 -12.24 1.64
CA LEU A 167 1.74 -11.00 1.79
C LEU A 167 0.47 -11.31 2.56
N LEU A 168 0.46 -10.95 3.84
CA LEU A 168 -0.69 -11.12 4.73
C LEU A 168 -1.19 -9.75 5.19
N TYR A 169 -2.51 -9.58 5.17
CA TYR A 169 -3.17 -8.42 5.74
C TYR A 169 -4.30 -8.89 6.67
N GLY A 170 -4.12 -8.73 7.97
CA GLY A 170 -4.93 -9.43 8.97
C GLY A 170 -4.83 -10.96 8.79
N SER A 171 -5.97 -11.64 8.73
CA SER A 171 -6.02 -13.09 8.43
C SER A 171 -6.02 -13.39 6.92
N ASP A 172 -6.03 -12.37 6.07
CA ASP A 172 -6.18 -12.55 4.62
C ASP A 172 -4.83 -12.73 3.93
N SER A 173 -4.72 -13.82 3.16
CA SER A 173 -3.65 -14.02 2.18
C SER A 173 -3.94 -13.19 0.93
N VAL A 174 -3.09 -12.21 0.66
CA VAL A 174 -3.23 -11.34 -0.51
C VAL A 174 -2.49 -11.98 -1.67
N GLU A 175 -3.23 -12.51 -2.64
CA GLU A 175 -2.65 -13.16 -3.80
C GLU A 175 -2.50 -12.20 -4.99
N VAL A 176 -1.29 -11.71 -5.20
CA VAL A 176 -0.93 -10.79 -6.28
C VAL A 176 0.46 -11.13 -6.81
N ASP A 177 0.82 -10.63 -7.97
CA ASP A 177 2.18 -10.80 -8.47
C ASP A 177 3.05 -9.66 -7.95
N ILE A 178 4.14 -10.00 -7.26
CA ILE A 178 5.16 -9.06 -6.80
C ILE A 178 6.48 -9.57 -7.35
N MET A 179 7.19 -8.72 -8.11
CA MET A 179 8.49 -9.09 -8.69
C MET A 179 8.42 -10.38 -9.54
N GLY A 180 7.27 -10.60 -10.21
CA GLY A 180 7.01 -11.80 -11.03
C GLY A 180 6.79 -13.09 -10.24
N VAL A 181 6.54 -13.00 -8.93
CA VAL A 181 6.22 -14.13 -8.05
C VAL A 181 4.84 -13.92 -7.44
N ARG A 182 3.98 -14.92 -7.57
CA ARG A 182 2.65 -14.94 -6.94
C ARG A 182 2.80 -15.00 -5.42
N SER A 183 2.25 -14.02 -4.71
CA SER A 183 2.25 -13.97 -3.25
C SER A 183 1.18 -14.87 -2.63
N GLY A 184 1.36 -15.16 -1.34
CA GLY A 184 0.34 -15.83 -0.52
C GLY A 184 0.68 -15.82 0.96
N GLY A 185 -0.01 -16.65 1.75
CA GLY A 185 0.17 -16.75 3.20
C GLY A 185 1.26 -17.72 3.69
N ASN A 186 2.09 -18.24 2.78
CA ASN A 186 3.13 -19.21 3.11
C ASN A 186 4.52 -18.55 3.13
N THR A 187 5.24 -18.72 4.24
CA THR A 187 6.69 -18.49 4.33
C THR A 187 7.44 -19.81 4.19
N TYR A 188 8.77 -19.79 4.34
CA TYR A 188 9.63 -20.98 4.28
C TYR A 188 10.55 -21.05 5.49
N GLY A 189 10.90 -22.25 5.91
CA GLY A 189 11.83 -22.47 7.01
C GLY A 189 13.31 -22.42 6.62
N HIS A 190 14.15 -22.98 7.48
CA HIS A 190 15.59 -23.06 7.26
C HIS A 190 15.89 -24.00 6.09
N ARG A 191 16.71 -23.56 5.13
CA ARG A 191 17.00 -24.27 3.87
C ARG A 191 17.36 -25.75 4.04
N PHE A 192 18.04 -26.11 5.13
CA PHE A 192 18.48 -27.48 5.39
C PHE A 192 17.68 -28.19 6.48
N HIS A 193 17.22 -27.45 7.49
CA HIS A 193 16.61 -28.06 8.68
C HIS A 193 15.08 -28.14 8.55
N HIS A 194 14.47 -27.28 7.74
CA HIS A 194 13.05 -27.28 7.44
C HIS A 194 12.79 -26.59 6.07
N PRO A 195 13.15 -27.24 4.94
CA PRO A 195 13.00 -26.66 3.60
C PRO A 195 11.55 -26.46 3.16
N GLN A 196 10.58 -27.04 3.87
CA GLN A 196 9.17 -26.97 3.53
C GLN A 196 8.59 -25.57 3.81
N SER A 197 7.50 -25.27 3.09
CA SER A 197 6.69 -24.09 3.36
C SER A 197 6.02 -24.17 4.73
N VAL A 198 5.80 -23.01 5.34
CA VAL A 198 5.12 -22.85 6.62
C VAL A 198 3.99 -21.85 6.42
N ALA A 199 2.77 -22.28 6.66
CA ALA A 199 1.60 -21.40 6.61
C ALA A 199 1.60 -20.46 7.80
N LEU A 200 1.23 -19.20 7.56
CA LEU A 200 1.03 -18.19 8.56
C LEU A 200 -0.45 -17.82 8.61
N SER A 201 -1.03 -17.86 9.80
CA SER A 201 -2.43 -17.49 10.02
C SER A 201 -2.58 -15.98 10.19
N GLU A 202 -1.61 -15.34 10.86
CA GLU A 202 -1.63 -13.91 11.15
C GLU A 202 -0.20 -13.32 11.08
N PRO A 203 -0.05 -12.05 10.68
CA PRO A 203 1.22 -11.31 10.68
C PRO A 203 1.99 -11.40 12.00
N SER A 204 1.29 -11.22 13.13
CA SER A 204 1.85 -11.17 14.49
C SER A 204 2.63 -12.44 14.88
N GLU A 205 2.30 -13.59 14.29
CA GLU A 205 2.93 -14.87 14.59
C GLU A 205 4.25 -15.10 13.86
N TYR A 206 4.57 -14.26 12.86
CA TYR A 206 5.67 -14.48 11.92
C TYR A 206 7.00 -14.94 12.56
N ALA A 207 7.53 -14.15 13.49
CA ALA A 207 8.81 -14.44 14.12
C ALA A 207 8.77 -15.70 15.00
N LYS A 208 7.67 -15.89 15.74
CA LYS A 208 7.46 -17.03 16.64
C LYS A 208 7.35 -18.33 15.86
N THR A 209 6.56 -18.34 14.78
CA THR A 209 6.35 -19.50 13.91
C THR A 209 7.65 -19.91 13.22
N LEU A 210 8.42 -18.94 12.71
CA LEU A 210 9.73 -19.21 12.12
C LEU A 210 10.73 -19.79 13.14
N TYR A 211 10.76 -19.26 14.36
CA TYR A 211 11.68 -19.72 15.39
C TYR A 211 11.31 -21.13 15.90
N GLY A 212 10.07 -21.32 16.33
CA GLY A 212 9.62 -22.55 16.99
C GLY A 212 9.35 -23.71 16.04
N GLY A 213 8.93 -23.42 14.80
CA GLY A 213 8.51 -24.45 13.84
C GLY A 213 9.42 -24.62 12.64
N ALA A 214 10.25 -23.63 12.31
CA ALA A 214 10.94 -23.57 11.01
C ALA A 214 12.46 -23.41 11.11
N HIS A 215 13.04 -23.43 12.32
CA HIS A 215 14.47 -23.26 12.60
C HIS A 215 15.07 -21.94 12.06
N VAL A 216 14.28 -20.86 12.02
CA VAL A 216 14.71 -19.54 11.57
C VAL A 216 14.51 -18.52 12.68
N ILE A 217 15.62 -17.98 13.21
CA ILE A 217 15.57 -16.78 14.04
C ILE A 217 15.40 -15.60 13.07
N ALA A 218 14.23 -15.00 12.89
CA ALA A 218 14.01 -13.94 11.89
C ALA A 218 14.61 -12.58 12.30
N GLU A 219 14.61 -12.30 13.60
CA GLU A 219 15.11 -11.06 14.18
C GLU A 219 16.63 -10.97 14.11
N PHE A 220 17.13 -9.82 13.61
CA PHE A 220 18.57 -9.61 13.53
C PHE A 220 19.21 -9.52 14.93
N ALA A 221 18.55 -8.84 15.88
CA ALA A 221 19.07 -8.61 17.22
C ALA A 221 19.18 -9.89 18.07
N ALA A 222 18.37 -10.90 17.75
CA ALA A 222 18.37 -12.19 18.44
C ALA A 222 19.51 -13.13 17.99
N ARG A 223 20.16 -12.85 16.84
CA ARG A 223 21.33 -13.60 16.35
C ARG A 223 22.62 -12.94 16.85
N LYS A 224 22.98 -13.20 18.10
CA LYS A 224 24.29 -12.83 18.66
C LYS A 224 25.33 -13.90 18.35
#